data_AF-A0AAW1W5Z1-F1
#
_entry.id   AF-A0AAW1W5Z1-F1
#
_cell.length_a   1.000
_cell.length_b   1.000
_cell.length_c   1.000
_cell.angle_alpha   90.00
_cell.angle_beta   90.00
_cell.angle_gamma   90.00
#
_symmetry.space_group_name_H-M   'P 1'
#
loop_
_entity.id
_entity.type
_entity.pdbx_description
1 polymer ?
#
loop_
_entity_poly.entity_id
_entity_poly.type
_entity_poly.pdbx_seq_one_letter_code
_entity_poly.pdbx_strand_id
1 'polypeptide(L)'
;MSIKPKLDQDSTNESSASENAMTSATAYLLSQSKSQQEGDEEKSCRNEGGSSPKDHKSEIDVSITASTMTLMIAAGDKKKQEAARDIQSLKSLPCEWFVCDDLTTCTRFFVIQGIDSLASWQAYLLFEPTEFEGTNVLVHRGIYELAKRIYQQFKPKIIDHLARHGEQAKLQFTGHCLGGSLCLLVHLMLLTRKLVKPSTLLPVVTFGSPYVFCGGQKIFEQLGSDECDHIHCVMLHRDIVPRSFSSNYPNHVAAILKCLHGSFESHPCLTKNKILYSPMGKLFILQPDAESSPPHPLLPIGRALYALDSTQCGFSGVSSAFLNSPHPLETLSDPKAYGSDGTILRDHDSSNYLKALNSILRQHTRMVVRKARKQSTVLWPLLISPSPNSLNHEDESNI
;
A
#
# COMPACT_ATOMS: atom_id res chain seq x y z
N MET A 1 -6.25 -66.23 -9.04
CA MET A 1 -5.92 -65.34 -7.91
C MET A 1 -5.86 -63.92 -8.46
N SER A 2 -6.89 -63.11 -8.22
CA SER A 2 -6.97 -61.73 -8.70
C SER A 2 -7.69 -60.94 -7.61
N ILE A 3 -7.00 -59.98 -6.99
CA ILE A 3 -7.52 -59.13 -5.92
C ILE A 3 -7.29 -57.68 -6.38
N LYS A 4 -8.39 -56.94 -6.55
CA LYS A 4 -8.39 -55.47 -6.71
C LYS A 4 -8.32 -54.82 -5.32
N PRO A 5 -7.65 -53.66 -5.15
CA PRO A 5 -7.87 -52.80 -4.00
C PRO A 5 -8.98 -51.75 -4.25
N LYS A 6 -9.58 -51.35 -3.13
CA LYS A 6 -10.70 -50.42 -2.92
C LYS A 6 -10.38 -48.98 -3.35
N LEU A 7 -11.43 -48.30 -3.80
CA LEU A 7 -11.53 -46.85 -3.97
C LEU A 7 -11.86 -46.22 -2.60
N ASP A 8 -11.04 -45.29 -2.12
CA ASP A 8 -11.34 -44.50 -0.91
C ASP A 8 -12.41 -43.43 -1.23
N GLN A 9 -13.56 -43.57 -0.57
CA GLN A 9 -14.60 -42.57 -0.42
C GLN A 9 -14.31 -41.78 0.86
N ASP A 10 -13.54 -40.69 0.77
CA ASP A 10 -13.37 -39.79 1.93
C ASP A 10 -13.38 -38.28 1.58
N SER A 11 -13.50 -37.91 0.31
CA SER A 11 -13.50 -36.50 -0.12
C SER A 11 -14.88 -35.82 -0.12
N THR A 12 -15.96 -36.56 0.16
CA THR A 12 -17.34 -36.03 0.17
C THR A 12 -17.86 -35.64 1.55
N ASN A 13 -17.20 -36.05 2.64
CA ASN A 13 -17.64 -35.73 4.00
C ASN A 13 -17.05 -34.41 4.54
N GLU A 14 -15.86 -33.98 4.12
CA GLU A 14 -15.30 -32.68 4.53
C GLU A 14 -16.00 -31.50 3.83
N SER A 15 -16.42 -31.69 2.57
CA SER A 15 -17.20 -30.70 1.82
C SER A 15 -18.54 -30.41 2.48
N SER A 16 -19.25 -31.45 2.95
CA SER A 16 -20.55 -31.29 3.59
C SER A 16 -20.43 -30.76 5.02
N ALA A 17 -19.35 -31.08 5.75
CA ALA A 17 -19.09 -30.51 7.08
C ALA A 17 -18.80 -29.00 7.03
N SER A 18 -18.02 -28.55 6.04
CA SER A 18 -17.73 -27.13 5.79
C SER A 18 -18.98 -26.35 5.36
N GLU A 19 -19.79 -26.93 4.47
CA GLU A 19 -21.04 -26.35 3.97
C GLU A 19 -22.12 -26.28 5.07
N ASN A 20 -22.18 -27.28 5.96
CA ASN A 20 -23.06 -27.31 7.13
C ASN A 20 -22.62 -26.33 8.24
N ALA A 21 -21.31 -26.12 8.43
CA ALA A 21 -20.78 -25.12 9.35
C ALA A 21 -21.05 -23.70 8.86
N MET A 22 -20.94 -23.47 7.55
CA MET A 22 -21.22 -22.18 6.90
C MET A 22 -22.72 -21.86 6.89
N THR A 23 -23.58 -22.85 6.67
CA THR A 23 -25.04 -22.71 6.77
C THR A 23 -25.47 -22.43 8.22
N SER A 24 -24.85 -23.09 9.21
CA SER A 24 -25.10 -22.83 10.63
C SER A 24 -24.63 -21.45 11.09
N ALA A 25 -23.46 -20.99 10.65
CA ALA A 25 -22.95 -19.66 11.00
C ALA A 25 -23.80 -18.55 10.37
N THR A 26 -24.24 -18.74 9.12
CA THR A 26 -25.13 -17.80 8.42
C THR A 26 -26.53 -17.79 9.04
N ALA A 27 -27.07 -18.96 9.40
CA ALA A 27 -28.35 -19.08 10.10
C ALA A 27 -28.31 -18.54 11.53
N TYR A 28 -27.17 -18.66 12.23
CA TYR A 28 -26.96 -18.09 13.56
C TYR A 28 -26.88 -16.55 13.53
N LEU A 29 -26.23 -15.98 12.51
CA LEU A 29 -26.19 -14.53 12.30
C LEU A 29 -27.55 -13.96 11.84
N LEU A 30 -28.32 -14.73 11.05
CA LEU A 30 -29.69 -14.38 10.64
C LEU A 30 -30.74 -14.59 11.75
N SER A 31 -30.49 -15.50 12.71
CA SER A 31 -31.40 -15.70 13.84
C SER A 31 -31.19 -14.66 14.93
N GLN A 32 -29.96 -14.20 15.13
CA GLN A 32 -29.63 -13.05 16.00
C GLN A 32 -30.25 -11.73 15.49
N SER A 33 -30.43 -11.57 14.17
CA SER A 33 -31.09 -10.40 13.59
C SER A 33 -32.63 -10.48 13.64
N LYS A 34 -33.21 -11.69 13.64
CA LYS A 34 -34.67 -11.88 13.79
C LYS A 34 -35.15 -11.88 15.24
N SER A 35 -34.34 -12.38 16.18
CA SER A 35 -34.71 -12.39 17.61
C SER A 35 -34.78 -11.00 18.24
N GLN A 36 -34.27 -9.96 17.57
CA GLN A 36 -34.38 -8.56 17.99
C GLN A 36 -35.47 -7.77 17.25
N GLN A 37 -36.20 -8.38 16.31
CA GLN A 37 -37.30 -7.72 15.58
C GLN A 37 -38.71 -8.15 16.03
N GLU A 38 -38.87 -9.15 16.89
CA GLU A 38 -40.19 -9.65 17.33
C GLU A 38 -40.52 -9.40 18.81
N GLY A 39 -39.92 -8.39 19.44
CA GLY A 39 -40.20 -8.05 20.83
C GLY A 39 -40.24 -6.56 21.08
N ASP A 40 -41.18 -5.82 20.46
CA ASP A 40 -41.70 -4.55 21.00
C ASP A 40 -42.94 -4.08 20.22
N GLU A 41 -44.07 -4.76 20.41
CA GLU A 41 -45.40 -4.15 20.27
C GLU A 41 -46.27 -4.59 21.45
N GLU A 42 -46.30 -3.80 22.53
CA GLU A 42 -47.53 -3.26 23.16
C GLU A 42 -47.28 -2.60 24.53
N LYS A 43 -47.91 -1.41 24.68
CA LYS A 43 -48.37 -0.72 25.91
C LYS A 43 -47.43 0.24 26.69
N SER A 44 -47.56 1.53 26.32
CA SER A 44 -48.11 2.63 27.15
C SER A 44 -47.61 2.82 28.60
N CYS A 45 -46.90 3.93 28.88
CA CYS A 45 -47.35 5.05 29.74
C CYS A 45 -46.24 6.11 29.95
N ARG A 46 -46.65 7.37 30.10
CA ARG A 46 -45.87 8.62 30.27
C ARG A 46 -44.83 8.61 31.41
N ASN A 47 -43.65 9.22 31.20
CA ASN A 47 -43.20 10.44 31.94
C ASN A 47 -41.86 11.01 31.44
N GLU A 48 -41.64 12.28 31.75
CA GLU A 48 -40.58 13.22 31.32
C GLU A 48 -39.13 12.87 31.74
N GLY A 49 -38.15 13.44 31.01
CA GLY A 49 -36.78 13.64 31.50
C GLY A 49 -35.69 13.33 30.45
N GLY A 50 -34.96 14.34 29.99
CA GLY A 50 -34.01 14.22 28.86
C GLY A 50 -32.71 13.46 29.15
N SER A 51 -32.08 12.94 28.09
CA SER A 51 -30.63 12.70 27.94
C SER A 51 -30.29 12.22 26.52
N SER A 52 -29.12 12.66 26.04
CA SER A 52 -28.36 12.38 24.81
C SER A 52 -28.71 11.14 23.95
N PRO A 53 -28.62 11.21 22.60
CA PRO A 53 -28.74 10.03 21.74
C PRO A 53 -27.54 9.10 21.94
N LYS A 54 -27.80 7.85 22.34
CA LYS A 54 -26.80 6.77 22.44
C LYS A 54 -26.76 5.97 21.14
N ASP A 55 -25.60 6.00 20.49
CA ASP A 55 -24.84 4.88 19.93
C ASP A 55 -25.58 3.58 19.52
N HIS A 56 -26.43 3.64 18.49
CA HIS A 56 -26.87 2.45 17.73
C HIS A 56 -26.22 2.37 16.33
N LYS A 57 -25.24 3.22 16.05
CA LYS A 57 -24.59 3.30 14.74
C LYS A 57 -23.45 2.28 14.57
N SER A 58 -22.78 1.89 15.66
CA SER A 58 -21.57 1.05 15.63
C SER A 58 -21.81 -0.40 15.22
N GLU A 59 -22.92 -1.00 15.63
CA GLU A 59 -23.16 -2.44 15.45
C GLU A 59 -23.62 -2.78 14.02
N ILE A 60 -24.44 -1.90 13.44
CA ILE A 60 -24.90 -1.99 12.05
C ILE A 60 -23.75 -1.69 11.08
N ASP A 61 -22.91 -0.69 11.38
CA ASP A 61 -21.74 -0.32 10.55
C ASP A 61 -20.68 -1.43 10.56
N VAL A 62 -20.45 -2.09 11.71
CA VAL A 62 -19.53 -3.26 11.82
C VAL A 62 -20.04 -4.45 11.01
N SER A 63 -21.34 -4.71 11.03
CA SER A 63 -21.97 -5.82 10.28
C SER A 63 -21.87 -5.64 8.76
N ILE A 64 -22.07 -4.43 8.26
CA ILE A 64 -21.95 -4.10 6.82
C ILE A 64 -20.50 -4.15 6.35
N THR A 65 -19.56 -3.72 7.21
CA THR A 65 -18.12 -3.73 6.92
C THR A 65 -17.55 -5.15 6.90
N ALA A 66 -17.95 -5.96 7.88
CA ALA A 66 -17.68 -7.38 7.90
C ALA A 66 -18.30 -8.06 6.67
N SER A 67 -19.53 -7.70 6.26
CA SER A 67 -20.18 -8.24 5.04
C SER A 67 -19.46 -7.87 3.75
N THR A 68 -18.94 -6.64 3.62
CA THR A 68 -18.23 -6.20 2.41
C THR A 68 -16.88 -6.91 2.28
N MET A 69 -16.12 -7.01 3.37
CA MET A 69 -14.89 -7.82 3.39
C MET A 69 -15.19 -9.32 3.22
N THR A 70 -16.25 -9.82 3.84
CA THR A 70 -16.69 -11.22 3.69
C THR A 70 -17.11 -11.48 2.24
N LEU A 71 -17.81 -10.60 1.56
CA LEU A 71 -18.13 -10.73 0.12
C LEU A 71 -16.88 -10.70 -0.77
N MET A 72 -15.88 -9.89 -0.40
CA MET A 72 -14.59 -9.84 -1.11
C MET A 72 -13.76 -11.12 -0.92
N ILE A 73 -13.87 -11.79 0.24
CA ILE A 73 -13.11 -13.01 0.57
C ILE A 73 -13.92 -14.28 0.22
N ALA A 74 -15.25 -14.22 0.25
CA ALA A 74 -16.19 -15.32 -0.03
C ALA A 74 -16.56 -15.43 -1.51
N ALA A 75 -15.84 -14.76 -2.41
CA ALA A 75 -15.81 -15.17 -3.81
C ALA A 75 -15.41 -16.66 -3.85
N GLY A 76 -16.39 -17.55 -4.05
CA GLY A 76 -16.28 -18.96 -3.71
C GLY A 76 -15.08 -19.68 -4.33
N ASP A 77 -14.63 -20.75 -3.68
CA ASP A 77 -13.40 -21.48 -4.01
C ASP A 77 -13.34 -21.99 -5.46
N LYS A 78 -14.49 -22.15 -6.12
CA LYS A 78 -14.56 -22.39 -7.58
C LYS A 78 -14.09 -21.21 -8.42
N LYS A 79 -14.53 -19.98 -8.12
CA LYS A 79 -14.08 -18.76 -8.80
C LYS A 79 -12.62 -18.43 -8.48
N LYS A 80 -12.13 -18.80 -7.29
CA LYS A 80 -10.70 -18.67 -6.91
C LYS A 80 -9.81 -19.69 -7.62
N GLN A 81 -10.24 -20.95 -7.74
CA GLN A 81 -9.53 -21.95 -8.54
C GLN A 81 -9.55 -21.61 -10.03
N GLU A 82 -10.65 -21.04 -10.53
CA GLU A 82 -10.73 -20.48 -11.89
C GLU A 82 -9.81 -19.27 -12.04
N ALA A 83 -9.78 -18.31 -11.12
CA ALA A 83 -8.82 -17.20 -11.14
C ALA A 83 -7.37 -17.66 -11.04
N ALA A 84 -7.06 -18.69 -10.22
CA ALA A 84 -5.73 -19.29 -10.14
C ALA A 84 -5.35 -20.05 -11.42
N ARG A 85 -6.31 -20.75 -12.05
CA ARG A 85 -6.14 -21.39 -13.37
C ARG A 85 -6.05 -20.36 -14.49
N ASP A 86 -6.74 -19.23 -14.39
CA ASP A 86 -6.66 -18.10 -15.32
C ASP A 86 -5.36 -17.35 -15.17
N ILE A 87 -4.86 -17.15 -13.94
CA ILE A 87 -3.47 -16.74 -13.72
C ILE A 87 -2.53 -17.74 -14.39
N GLN A 88 -2.74 -19.05 -14.29
CA GLN A 88 -1.92 -20.06 -14.98
C GLN A 88 -2.10 -20.10 -16.51
N SER A 89 -3.26 -19.72 -17.04
CA SER A 89 -3.62 -19.83 -18.46
C SER A 89 -3.48 -18.52 -19.26
N LEU A 90 -3.42 -17.37 -18.58
CA LEU A 90 -3.34 -16.03 -19.16
C LEU A 90 -2.08 -15.90 -20.04
N LYS A 91 -2.31 -15.92 -21.36
CA LYS A 91 -1.31 -15.62 -22.40
C LYS A 91 -0.80 -14.16 -22.35
N SER A 92 -1.36 -13.31 -21.48
CA SER A 92 -0.93 -11.93 -21.22
C SER A 92 -0.81 -11.67 -19.71
N LEU A 93 0.21 -10.93 -19.26
CA LEU A 93 0.26 -10.51 -17.86
C LEU A 93 -0.83 -9.46 -17.60
N PRO A 94 -1.40 -9.41 -16.39
CA PRO A 94 -2.46 -8.46 -16.04
C PRO A 94 -1.97 -7.02 -15.85
N CYS A 95 -0.66 -6.80 -15.95
CA CYS A 95 -0.05 -5.49 -15.82
C CYS A 95 0.77 -5.20 -17.08
N GLU A 96 0.50 -4.07 -17.70
CA GLU A 96 1.40 -3.51 -18.69
C GLU A 96 2.63 -2.93 -17.99
N TRP A 97 3.74 -2.90 -18.72
CA TRP A 97 4.98 -2.34 -18.23
C TRP A 97 5.78 -1.77 -19.40
N PHE A 98 6.63 -0.80 -19.09
CA PHE A 98 7.58 -0.28 -20.05
C PHE A 98 8.95 -0.11 -19.40
N VAL A 99 9.95 0.03 -20.26
CA VAL A 99 11.34 0.27 -19.87
C VAL A 99 11.82 1.50 -20.61
N CYS A 100 12.48 2.40 -19.90
CA CYS A 100 13.15 3.56 -20.48
C CYS A 100 14.56 3.71 -19.92
N ASP A 101 15.44 4.31 -20.71
CA ASP A 101 16.84 4.53 -20.35
C ASP A 101 17.13 6.02 -20.23
N ASP A 102 17.83 6.39 -19.16
CA ASP A 102 18.55 7.65 -19.06
C ASP A 102 20.04 7.40 -19.33
N LEU A 103 20.47 7.82 -20.51
CA LEU A 103 21.84 7.66 -20.97
C LEU A 103 22.84 8.54 -20.19
N THR A 104 22.38 9.62 -19.57
CA THR A 104 23.26 10.52 -18.81
C THR A 104 23.71 9.90 -17.49
N THR A 105 22.83 9.14 -16.86
CA THR A 105 23.09 8.45 -15.59
C THR A 105 23.34 6.95 -15.75
N CYS A 106 23.33 6.44 -16.99
CA CYS A 106 23.37 5.01 -17.31
C CYS A 106 22.29 4.20 -16.57
N THR A 107 21.13 4.81 -16.34
CA THR A 107 20.03 4.22 -15.56
C THR A 107 18.95 3.66 -16.47
N ARG A 108 18.56 2.39 -16.24
CA ARG A 108 17.40 1.77 -16.85
C ARG A 108 16.25 1.70 -15.85
N PHE A 109 15.12 2.31 -16.20
CA PHE A 109 13.92 2.33 -15.39
C PHE A 109 12.96 1.24 -15.85
N PHE A 110 12.41 0.51 -14.89
CA PHE A 110 11.35 -0.46 -15.10
C PHE A 110 10.09 0.06 -14.42
N VAL A 111 9.05 0.30 -15.21
CA VAL A 111 7.79 0.86 -14.73
C VAL A 111 6.68 -0.13 -14.98
N ILE A 112 6.00 -0.56 -13.91
CA ILE A 112 4.86 -1.48 -13.98
C ILE A 112 3.58 -0.70 -13.65
N GLN A 113 2.60 -0.78 -14.56
CA GLN A 113 1.30 -0.18 -14.36
C GLN A 113 0.55 -0.90 -13.23
N GLY A 114 -0.09 -0.13 -12.35
CA GLY A 114 -1.02 -0.65 -11.35
C GLY A 114 -2.38 -0.99 -11.96
N ILE A 115 -3.07 -1.94 -11.36
CA ILE A 115 -4.48 -2.21 -11.66
C ILE A 115 -5.31 -1.28 -10.78
N ASP A 116 -6.20 -0.51 -11.38
CA ASP A 116 -6.92 0.62 -10.78
C ASP A 116 -8.40 0.35 -10.46
N SER A 117 -8.88 -0.88 -10.69
CA SER A 117 -10.27 -1.28 -10.38
C SER A 117 -10.36 -2.32 -9.24
N LEU A 118 -11.34 -2.13 -8.34
CA LEU A 118 -11.60 -3.03 -7.21
C LEU A 118 -12.07 -4.43 -7.67
N ALA A 119 -12.82 -4.50 -8.77
CA ALA A 119 -13.27 -5.76 -9.36
C ALA A 119 -12.09 -6.58 -9.93
N SER A 120 -11.13 -5.92 -10.58
CA SER A 120 -9.90 -6.60 -11.00
C SER A 120 -9.02 -6.94 -9.81
N TRP A 121 -9.03 -6.13 -8.75
CA TRP A 121 -8.29 -6.41 -7.51
C TRP A 121 -8.71 -7.73 -6.87
N GLN A 122 -10.02 -8.00 -6.78
CA GLN A 122 -10.58 -9.25 -6.25
C GLN A 122 -10.04 -10.52 -6.95
N ALA A 123 -9.72 -10.45 -8.24
CA ALA A 123 -9.20 -11.59 -9.01
C ALA A 123 -7.77 -12.01 -8.60
N TYR A 124 -7.02 -11.15 -7.90
CA TYR A 124 -5.62 -11.40 -7.51
C TYR A 124 -5.43 -11.64 -6.00
N LEU A 125 -6.51 -11.65 -5.22
CA LEU A 125 -6.53 -11.83 -3.77
C LEU A 125 -6.37 -13.30 -3.34
N LEU A 126 -5.29 -13.94 -3.80
CA LEU A 126 -4.73 -15.08 -3.08
C LEU A 126 -3.88 -14.54 -1.93
N PHE A 127 -4.55 -14.06 -0.87
CA PHE A 127 -3.92 -13.52 0.34
C PHE A 127 -3.08 -14.57 1.11
N GLU A 128 -3.02 -15.81 0.63
CA GLU A 128 -2.21 -16.86 1.22
C GLU A 128 -0.74 -16.42 1.34
N PRO A 129 -0.13 -16.56 2.51
CA PRO A 129 1.31 -16.40 2.64
C PRO A 129 2.05 -17.60 2.02
N THR A 130 3.19 -17.36 1.41
CA THR A 130 4.14 -18.38 0.96
C THR A 130 5.57 -17.94 1.26
N GLU A 131 6.54 -18.84 1.20
CA GLU A 131 7.94 -18.49 1.49
C GLU A 131 8.59 -17.73 0.32
N PHE A 132 9.28 -16.63 0.63
CA PHE A 132 10.06 -15.86 -0.33
C PHE A 132 11.49 -16.39 -0.44
N GLU A 133 11.90 -16.84 -1.63
CA GLU A 133 13.29 -17.19 -2.00
C GLU A 133 14.08 -18.03 -0.95
N GLY A 134 13.42 -18.88 -0.16
CA GLY A 134 14.07 -19.72 0.87
C GLY A 134 14.57 -18.93 2.10
N THR A 135 14.06 -17.72 2.32
CA THR A 135 14.52 -16.81 3.39
C THR A 135 13.84 -17.04 4.73
N ASN A 136 12.90 -18.01 4.82
CA ASN A 136 11.94 -18.15 5.93
C ASN A 136 11.06 -16.91 6.19
N VAL A 137 10.98 -15.99 5.22
CA VAL A 137 10.08 -14.82 5.27
C VAL A 137 8.86 -15.10 4.42
N LEU A 138 7.69 -14.76 4.95
CA LEU A 138 6.43 -14.97 4.25
C LEU A 138 6.10 -13.76 3.36
N VAL A 139 5.60 -14.06 2.16
CA VAL A 139 5.16 -13.11 1.15
C VAL A 139 3.77 -13.47 0.63
N HIS A 140 3.02 -12.48 0.15
CA HIS A 140 1.75 -12.71 -0.54
C HIS A 140 1.92 -13.59 -1.78
N ARG A 141 1.31 -14.79 -1.78
CA ARG A 141 1.48 -15.82 -2.81
C ARG A 141 1.09 -15.33 -4.20
N GLY A 142 -0.11 -14.75 -4.35
CA GLY A 142 -0.59 -14.28 -5.66
C GLY A 142 0.35 -13.28 -6.33
N ILE A 143 0.76 -12.24 -5.60
CA ILE A 143 1.67 -11.20 -6.08
C ILE A 143 3.06 -11.77 -6.35
N TYR A 144 3.55 -12.69 -5.52
CA TYR A 144 4.84 -13.33 -5.72
C TYR A 144 4.90 -14.22 -6.96
N GLU A 145 3.87 -15.02 -7.22
CA GLU A 145 3.81 -15.83 -8.46
C GLU A 145 3.76 -14.95 -9.71
N LEU A 146 3.07 -13.80 -9.64
CA LEU A 146 3.09 -12.83 -10.74
C LEU A 146 4.48 -12.17 -10.90
N ALA A 147 5.12 -11.80 -9.79
CA ALA A 147 6.47 -11.24 -9.81
C ALA A 147 7.50 -12.21 -10.40
N LYS A 148 7.39 -13.52 -10.14
CA LYS A 148 8.22 -14.55 -10.79
C LYS A 148 8.16 -14.50 -12.31
N ARG A 149 6.98 -14.21 -12.88
CA ARG A 149 6.80 -14.09 -14.34
C ARG A 149 7.37 -12.79 -14.88
N ILE A 150 7.10 -11.66 -14.21
CA ILE A 150 7.68 -10.36 -14.56
C ILE A 150 9.21 -10.45 -14.54
N TYR A 151 9.78 -11.08 -13.52
CA TYR A 151 11.22 -11.28 -13.40
C TYR A 151 11.81 -11.99 -14.64
N GLN A 152 11.15 -13.02 -15.18
CA GLN A 152 11.63 -13.69 -16.40
C GLN A 152 11.59 -12.77 -17.61
N GLN A 153 10.62 -11.87 -17.70
CA GLN A 153 10.53 -10.88 -18.78
C GLN A 153 11.58 -9.77 -18.66
N PHE A 154 11.89 -9.34 -17.43
CA PHE A 154 12.84 -8.27 -17.16
C PHE A 154 14.28 -8.75 -17.24
N LYS A 155 14.56 -10.00 -16.84
CA LYS A 155 15.90 -10.58 -16.83
C LYS A 155 16.71 -10.35 -18.12
N PRO A 156 16.22 -10.64 -19.34
CA PRO A 156 16.99 -10.39 -20.56
C PRO A 156 17.30 -8.90 -20.78
N LYS A 157 16.36 -8.01 -20.45
CA LYS A 157 16.55 -6.55 -20.55
C LYS A 157 17.55 -6.03 -19.53
N ILE A 158 17.57 -6.62 -18.34
CA ILE A 158 18.56 -6.29 -17.31
C ILE A 158 19.95 -6.70 -17.80
N ILE A 159 20.11 -7.95 -18.24
CA ILE A 159 21.40 -8.48 -18.72
C ILE A 159 21.94 -7.64 -19.89
N ASP A 160 21.09 -7.27 -20.85
CA ASP A 160 21.45 -6.38 -21.95
C ASP A 160 21.97 -5.01 -21.47
N HIS A 161 21.32 -4.41 -20.47
CA HIS A 161 21.75 -3.12 -19.90
C HIS A 161 23.12 -3.22 -19.20
N LEU A 162 23.30 -4.28 -18.40
CA LEU A 162 24.54 -4.55 -17.70
C LEU A 162 25.69 -4.79 -18.68
N ALA A 163 25.44 -5.53 -19.76
CA ALA A 163 26.43 -5.75 -20.81
C ALA A 163 26.83 -4.44 -21.52
N ARG A 164 25.88 -3.52 -21.71
CA ARG A 164 26.12 -2.23 -22.38
C ARG A 164 26.89 -1.23 -21.52
N HIS A 165 26.59 -1.13 -20.23
CA HIS A 165 27.11 -0.07 -19.35
C HIS A 165 28.08 -0.56 -18.26
N GLY A 166 28.29 -1.87 -18.12
CA GLY A 166 29.23 -2.45 -17.16
C GLY A 166 28.96 -1.99 -15.72
N GLU A 167 30.01 -1.59 -15.01
CA GLU A 167 29.93 -1.13 -13.61
C GLU A 167 29.17 0.19 -13.44
N GLN A 168 28.97 0.97 -14.51
CA GLN A 168 28.19 2.21 -14.47
C GLN A 168 26.68 1.96 -14.56
N ALA A 169 26.26 0.74 -14.92
CA ALA A 169 24.85 0.42 -15.09
C ALA A 169 24.09 0.62 -13.76
N LYS A 170 22.98 1.37 -13.84
CA LYS A 170 22.00 1.51 -12.76
C LYS A 170 20.65 0.98 -13.19
N LEU A 171 19.92 0.36 -12.26
CA LEU A 171 18.56 -0.11 -12.48
C LEU A 171 17.65 0.51 -11.43
N GLN A 172 16.50 1.04 -11.85
CA GLN A 172 15.49 1.54 -10.94
C GLN A 172 14.13 0.95 -11.27
N PHE A 173 13.35 0.64 -10.23
CA PHE A 173 12.02 0.05 -10.36
C PHE A 173 11.01 0.99 -9.74
N THR A 174 9.86 1.16 -10.39
CA THR A 174 8.75 1.96 -9.84
C THR A 174 7.40 1.47 -10.33
N GLY A 175 6.37 1.65 -9.52
CA GLY A 175 5.02 1.28 -9.89
C GLY A 175 3.98 1.79 -8.90
N HIS A 176 2.75 1.85 -9.36
CA HIS A 176 1.58 2.23 -8.57
C HIS A 176 0.79 0.98 -8.16
N CYS A 177 0.16 0.98 -6.98
CA CYS A 177 -0.68 -0.11 -6.49
C CYS A 177 0.04 -1.47 -6.62
N LEU A 178 -0.59 -2.46 -7.25
CA LEU A 178 0.00 -3.78 -7.53
C LEU A 178 1.34 -3.70 -8.26
N GLY A 179 1.48 -2.77 -9.21
CA GLY A 179 2.71 -2.58 -9.97
C GLY A 179 3.91 -2.24 -9.09
N GLY A 180 3.71 -1.44 -8.03
CA GLY A 180 4.79 -1.14 -7.09
C GLY A 180 5.17 -2.34 -6.22
N SER A 181 4.20 -3.15 -5.77
CA SER A 181 4.50 -4.41 -5.05
C SER A 181 5.25 -5.40 -5.95
N LEU A 182 4.90 -5.49 -7.24
CA LEU A 182 5.64 -6.31 -8.22
C LEU A 182 7.08 -5.81 -8.41
N CYS A 183 7.26 -4.49 -8.55
CA CYS A 183 8.58 -3.86 -8.63
C CYS A 183 9.44 -4.15 -7.39
N LEU A 184 8.85 -4.08 -6.18
CA LEU A 184 9.53 -4.42 -4.93
C LEU A 184 9.99 -5.88 -4.93
N LEU A 185 9.12 -6.82 -5.30
CA LEU A 185 9.48 -8.23 -5.34
C LEU A 185 10.57 -8.51 -6.37
N VAL A 186 10.47 -7.94 -7.57
CA VAL A 186 11.52 -8.09 -8.59
C VAL A 186 12.85 -7.50 -8.10
N HIS A 187 12.83 -6.32 -7.47
CA HIS A 187 14.02 -5.71 -6.88
C HIS A 187 14.69 -6.65 -5.87
N LEU A 188 13.92 -7.22 -4.94
CA LEU A 188 14.45 -8.16 -3.95
C LEU A 188 14.92 -9.47 -4.57
N MET A 189 14.19 -10.00 -5.56
CA MET A 189 14.60 -11.22 -6.27
C MET A 189 15.94 -11.04 -7.00
N LEU A 190 16.23 -9.85 -7.53
CA LEU A 190 17.53 -9.57 -8.15
C LEU A 190 18.68 -9.64 -7.14
N LEU A 191 18.44 -9.17 -5.91
CA LEU A 191 19.40 -9.22 -4.80
C LEU A 191 19.56 -10.64 -4.26
N THR A 192 18.47 -11.32 -3.89
CA THR A 192 18.51 -12.66 -3.29
C THR A 192 19.05 -13.71 -4.23
N ARG A 193 18.71 -13.62 -5.53
CA ARG A 193 19.26 -14.51 -6.58
C ARG A 193 20.65 -14.11 -7.05
N LYS A 194 21.21 -13.02 -6.50
CA LYS A 194 22.55 -12.50 -6.83
C LYS A 194 22.74 -12.24 -8.33
N LEU A 195 21.69 -11.81 -9.02
CA LEU A 195 21.78 -11.46 -10.44
C LEU A 195 22.53 -10.13 -10.63
N VAL A 196 22.42 -9.23 -9.67
CA VAL A 196 23.03 -7.90 -9.69
C VAL A 196 23.69 -7.61 -8.34
N LYS A 197 24.68 -6.71 -8.35
CA LYS A 197 25.27 -6.19 -7.10
C LYS A 197 24.28 -5.20 -6.46
N PRO A 198 24.23 -5.08 -5.12
CA PRO A 198 23.40 -4.06 -4.46
C PRO A 198 23.65 -2.64 -4.98
N SER A 199 24.91 -2.30 -5.28
CA SER A 199 25.29 -0.97 -5.81
C SER A 199 24.74 -0.68 -7.22
N THR A 200 24.32 -1.69 -7.97
CA THR A 200 23.68 -1.56 -9.29
C THR A 200 22.22 -1.13 -9.16
N LEU A 201 21.57 -1.42 -8.02
CA LEU A 201 20.18 -1.09 -7.80
C LEU A 201 20.05 0.29 -7.14
N LEU A 202 19.29 1.16 -7.78
CA LEU A 202 18.74 2.35 -7.14
C LEU A 202 17.51 1.95 -6.30
N PRO A 203 17.12 2.77 -5.30
CA PRO A 203 15.96 2.46 -4.48
C PRO A 203 14.72 2.23 -5.34
N VAL A 204 13.99 1.14 -5.06
CA VAL A 204 12.65 0.95 -5.63
C VAL A 204 11.71 1.98 -5.02
N VAL A 205 10.96 2.68 -5.87
CA VAL A 205 10.00 3.71 -5.44
C VAL A 205 8.59 3.20 -5.74
N THR A 206 7.77 3.02 -4.71
CA THR A 206 6.40 2.51 -4.87
C THR A 206 5.38 3.59 -4.52
N PHE A 207 4.21 3.55 -5.16
CA PHE A 207 3.12 4.52 -4.92
C PHE A 207 1.84 3.78 -4.58
N GLY A 208 1.28 4.01 -3.39
CA GLY A 208 0.00 3.41 -2.98
C GLY A 208 -0.01 1.88 -2.98
N SER A 209 1.15 1.25 -2.90
CA SER A 209 1.28 -0.20 -3.07
C SER A 209 0.87 -0.96 -1.81
N PRO A 210 0.14 -2.08 -1.94
CA PRO A 210 -0.09 -2.97 -0.80
C PRO A 210 1.23 -3.56 -0.32
N TYR A 211 1.41 -3.64 1.00
CA TYR A 211 2.53 -4.33 1.59
C TYR A 211 2.35 -5.84 1.45
N VAL A 212 3.43 -6.56 1.15
CA VAL A 212 3.33 -7.98 0.75
C VAL A 212 4.14 -8.93 1.61
N PHE A 213 4.92 -8.43 2.57
CA PHE A 213 5.78 -9.25 3.41
C PHE A 213 5.32 -9.29 4.85
N CYS A 214 5.51 -10.43 5.49
CA CYS A 214 5.38 -10.57 6.93
C CYS A 214 6.78 -10.80 7.53
N GLY A 215 7.36 -9.74 8.11
CA GLY A 215 8.73 -9.78 8.66
C GLY A 215 9.82 -9.58 7.61
N GLY A 216 9.57 -8.72 6.61
CA GLY A 216 10.48 -8.49 5.49
C GLY A 216 11.85 -7.91 5.85
N GLN A 217 11.97 -7.22 6.99
CA GLN A 217 13.25 -6.73 7.53
C GLN A 217 14.33 -7.82 7.57
N LYS A 218 13.94 -9.06 7.88
CA LYS A 218 14.85 -10.21 7.94
C LYS A 218 15.56 -10.51 6.62
N ILE A 219 14.96 -10.14 5.49
CA ILE A 219 15.59 -10.28 4.17
C ILE A 219 16.86 -9.42 4.10
N PHE A 220 16.79 -8.20 4.63
CA PHE A 220 17.92 -7.27 4.62
C PHE A 220 18.97 -7.59 5.68
N GLU A 221 18.55 -8.15 6.83
CA GLU A 221 19.47 -8.75 7.80
C GLU A 221 20.30 -9.87 7.16
N GLN A 222 19.69 -10.71 6.32
CA GLN A 222 20.38 -11.79 5.59
C GLN A 222 21.26 -11.26 4.44
N LEU A 223 20.85 -10.18 3.78
CA LEU A 223 21.61 -9.54 2.69
C LEU A 223 22.76 -8.65 3.21
N GLY A 224 22.81 -8.34 4.52
CA GLY A 224 23.83 -7.49 5.12
C GLY A 224 23.78 -6.04 4.61
N SER A 225 22.59 -5.54 4.27
CA SER A 225 22.36 -4.20 3.71
C SER A 225 21.23 -3.50 4.46
N ASP A 226 21.20 -2.16 4.45
CA ASP A 226 20.10 -1.40 5.08
C ASP A 226 18.89 -1.34 4.15
N GLU A 227 17.74 -1.83 4.61
CA GLU A 227 16.47 -1.78 3.86
C GLU A 227 16.09 -0.35 3.45
N CYS A 228 16.45 0.65 4.25
CA CYS A 228 16.10 2.04 4.04
C CYS A 228 16.80 2.65 2.83
N ASP A 229 17.93 2.07 2.39
CA ASP A 229 18.66 2.51 1.22
C ASP A 229 18.15 1.88 -0.08
N HIS A 230 17.28 0.87 0.03
CA HIS A 230 16.78 0.11 -1.11
C HIS A 230 15.31 0.33 -1.40
N ILE A 231 14.49 0.71 -0.41
CA ILE A 231 13.03 0.75 -0.56
C ILE A 231 12.46 2.09 -0.11
N HIS A 232 11.78 2.78 -1.02
CA HIS A 232 11.01 3.99 -0.76
C HIS A 232 9.52 3.74 -1.07
N CYS A 233 8.70 3.77 -0.04
CA CYS A 233 7.25 3.62 -0.16
C CYS A 233 6.59 5.00 -0.07
N VAL A 234 5.87 5.43 -1.11
CA VAL A 234 5.10 6.68 -1.12
C VAL A 234 3.62 6.34 -1.01
N MET A 235 2.91 6.93 -0.05
CA MET A 235 1.47 6.79 0.06
C MET A 235 0.78 8.14 0.23
N LEU A 236 -0.40 8.33 -0.38
CA LEU A 236 -1.29 9.40 0.02
C LEU A 236 -1.74 9.14 1.46
N HIS A 237 -1.83 10.21 2.25
CA HIS A 237 -2.18 10.18 3.68
C HIS A 237 -3.42 9.34 4.03
N ARG A 238 -4.39 9.22 3.12
CA ARG A 238 -5.62 8.45 3.31
C ARG A 238 -5.79 7.30 2.32
N ASP A 239 -4.73 6.90 1.61
CA ASP A 239 -4.79 5.79 0.67
C ASP A 239 -5.15 4.49 1.38
N ILE A 240 -6.27 3.89 1.00
CA ILE A 240 -6.81 2.71 1.65
C ILE A 240 -6.01 1.44 1.34
N VAL A 241 -5.32 1.37 0.20
CA VAL A 241 -4.65 0.15 -0.27
C VAL A 241 -3.47 -0.25 0.63
N PRO A 242 -2.43 0.60 0.81
CA PRO A 242 -1.35 0.27 1.74
C PRO A 242 -1.86 0.12 3.18
N ARG A 243 -2.86 0.91 3.58
CA ARG A 243 -3.39 0.91 4.95
C ARG A 243 -4.17 -0.36 5.26
N SER A 244 -4.99 -0.87 4.35
CA SER A 244 -5.76 -2.10 4.55
C SER A 244 -4.87 -3.33 4.77
N PHE A 245 -3.64 -3.35 4.24
CA PHE A 245 -2.73 -4.49 4.42
C PHE A 245 -2.01 -4.44 5.78
N SER A 246 -1.90 -3.25 6.38
CA SER A 246 -1.08 -3.01 7.57
C SER A 246 -1.82 -2.35 8.73
N SER A 247 -3.13 -2.17 8.65
CA SER A 247 -4.00 -1.75 9.75
C SER A 247 -4.33 -2.92 10.68
N ASN A 248 -4.72 -2.61 11.90
CA ASN A 248 -5.08 -3.56 12.94
C ASN A 248 -6.51 -4.07 12.74
N TYR A 249 -6.63 -5.32 12.33
CA TYR A 249 -7.90 -5.99 12.14
C TYR A 249 -8.57 -6.29 13.49
N PRO A 250 -9.82 -5.83 13.71
CA PRO A 250 -10.60 -6.21 14.88
C PRO A 250 -10.71 -7.74 15.01
N ASN A 251 -10.80 -8.24 16.24
CA ASN A 251 -10.79 -9.69 16.52
C ASN A 251 -11.85 -10.47 15.72
N HIS A 252 -13.05 -9.90 15.55
CA HIS A 252 -14.12 -10.54 14.80
C HIS A 252 -13.77 -10.63 13.30
N VAL A 253 -13.19 -9.59 12.71
CA VAL A 253 -12.73 -9.61 11.31
C VAL A 253 -11.56 -10.59 11.14
N ALA A 254 -10.62 -10.60 12.09
CA ALA A 254 -9.52 -11.56 12.08
C ALA A 254 -10.01 -13.01 12.19
N ALA A 255 -11.05 -13.27 12.99
CA ALA A 255 -11.67 -14.59 13.11
C ALA A 255 -12.37 -15.00 11.80
N ILE A 256 -13.07 -14.07 11.15
CA ILE A 256 -13.68 -14.30 9.82
C ILE A 256 -12.58 -14.61 8.78
N LEU A 257 -11.51 -13.83 8.72
CA LEU A 257 -10.38 -14.07 7.83
C LEU A 257 -9.77 -15.46 8.03
N LYS A 258 -9.58 -15.87 9.29
CA LYS A 258 -9.09 -17.21 9.66
C LYS A 258 -10.05 -18.32 9.26
N CYS A 259 -11.35 -18.13 9.49
CA CYS A 259 -12.39 -19.11 9.16
C CYS A 259 -12.57 -19.28 7.64
N LEU A 260 -12.43 -18.21 6.88
CA LEU A 260 -12.55 -18.24 5.42
C LEU A 260 -11.36 -18.90 4.72
N HIS A 261 -10.21 -19.01 5.39
CA HIS A 261 -9.05 -19.67 4.81
C HIS A 261 -8.07 -20.21 5.86
N GLY A 262 -7.85 -21.52 5.88
CA GLY A 262 -6.96 -22.19 6.84
C GLY A 262 -5.52 -21.66 6.84
N SER A 263 -5.04 -21.07 5.74
CA SER A 263 -3.71 -20.44 5.70
C SER A 263 -3.59 -19.18 6.58
N PHE A 264 -4.70 -18.54 6.96
CA PHE A 264 -4.68 -17.39 7.87
C PHE A 264 -4.59 -17.79 9.33
N GLU A 265 -4.94 -19.03 9.69
CA GLU A 265 -4.82 -19.53 11.06
C GLU A 265 -3.36 -19.48 11.52
N SER A 266 -2.45 -19.90 10.66
CA SER A 266 -1.00 -19.92 10.90
C SER A 266 -0.27 -18.64 10.47
N HIS A 267 -0.97 -17.63 9.92
CA HIS A 267 -0.34 -16.40 9.43
C HIS A 267 0.25 -15.58 10.60
N PRO A 268 1.59 -15.45 10.73
CA PRO A 268 2.21 -14.87 11.93
C PRO A 268 1.82 -13.41 12.16
N CYS A 269 1.74 -12.58 11.11
CA CYS A 269 1.35 -11.18 11.23
C CYS A 269 -0.11 -11.02 11.70
N LEU A 270 -1.05 -11.79 11.14
CA LEU A 270 -2.46 -11.71 11.53
C LEU A 270 -2.66 -12.23 12.95
N THR A 271 -1.99 -13.32 13.33
CA THR A 271 -2.14 -13.93 14.66
C THR A 271 -1.46 -13.14 15.77
N LYS A 272 -0.27 -12.57 15.53
CA LYS A 272 0.48 -11.85 16.57
C LYS A 272 0.19 -10.35 16.60
N ASN A 273 0.10 -9.72 15.43
CA ASN A 273 0.05 -8.27 15.28
C ASN A 273 -1.30 -7.77 14.74
N LYS A 274 -2.22 -8.68 14.39
CA LYS A 274 -3.52 -8.37 13.79
C LYS A 274 -3.41 -7.57 12.48
N ILE A 275 -2.33 -7.74 11.73
CA ILE A 275 -2.14 -7.13 10.41
C ILE A 275 -1.94 -8.22 9.36
N LEU A 276 -2.24 -7.98 8.09
CA LEU A 276 -1.96 -8.96 7.03
C LEU A 276 -0.46 -8.96 6.70
N TYR A 277 0.10 -7.79 6.41
CA TYR A 277 1.51 -7.63 6.05
C TYR A 277 2.11 -6.38 6.71
N SER A 278 3.42 -6.36 6.86
CA SER A 278 4.18 -5.27 7.50
C SER A 278 4.80 -4.33 6.46
N PRO A 279 4.79 -3.00 6.71
CA PRO A 279 5.55 -2.05 5.90
C PRO A 279 7.05 -2.36 5.87
N MET A 280 7.74 -1.92 4.82
CA MET A 280 9.18 -2.08 4.62
C MET A 280 9.81 -0.82 4.02
N GLY A 281 11.05 -0.53 4.40
CA GLY A 281 11.81 0.61 3.88
C GLY A 281 11.36 1.96 4.42
N LYS A 282 11.79 3.03 3.75
CA LYS A 282 11.41 4.40 4.09
C LYS A 282 9.98 4.68 3.66
N LEU A 283 9.14 5.15 4.59
CA LEU A 283 7.77 5.54 4.31
C LEU A 283 7.66 7.06 4.13
N PHE A 284 7.16 7.47 2.97
CA PHE A 284 6.83 8.85 2.63
C PHE A 284 5.31 9.02 2.56
N ILE A 285 4.79 9.98 3.31
CA ILE A 285 3.37 10.28 3.41
C ILE A 285 3.08 11.59 2.70
N LEU A 286 2.24 11.52 1.68
CA LEU A 286 1.85 12.64 0.84
C LEU A 286 0.48 13.17 1.29
N GLN A 287 0.46 14.37 1.87
CA GLN A 287 -0.79 15.08 2.15
C GLN A 287 -1.07 16.09 1.02
N PRO A 288 -2.17 15.95 0.27
CA PRO A 288 -2.58 16.89 -0.75
C PRO A 288 -3.24 18.13 -0.11
N ASP A 289 -3.78 18.99 -0.96
CA ASP A 289 -4.62 20.09 -0.53
C ASP A 289 -5.95 19.63 0.07
N ALA A 290 -6.47 20.42 1.03
CA ALA A 290 -7.77 20.19 1.65
C ALA A 290 -8.93 20.17 0.63
N GLU A 291 -8.77 20.84 -0.51
CA GLU A 291 -9.71 20.79 -1.65
C GLU A 291 -9.75 19.42 -2.32
N SER A 292 -8.62 18.69 -2.33
CA SER A 292 -8.50 17.37 -2.96
C SER A 292 -8.88 16.24 -2.01
N SER A 293 -8.46 16.32 -0.74
CA SER A 293 -8.80 15.33 0.28
C SER A 293 -8.77 15.96 1.67
N PRO A 294 -9.68 15.57 2.59
CA PRO A 294 -9.68 16.12 3.94
C PRO A 294 -8.37 15.85 4.69
N PRO A 295 -7.81 16.83 5.42
CA PRO A 295 -6.54 16.68 6.13
C PRO A 295 -6.49 15.46 7.07
N HIS A 296 -5.31 14.88 7.23
CA HIS A 296 -5.12 13.80 8.19
C HIS A 296 -5.11 14.35 9.63
N PRO A 297 -5.81 13.72 10.59
CA PRO A 297 -5.85 14.22 11.98
C PRO A 297 -4.48 14.20 12.66
N LEU A 298 -3.58 13.30 12.24
CA LEU A 298 -2.23 13.14 12.81
C LEU A 298 -1.14 13.91 12.05
N LEU A 299 -1.47 14.64 10.98
CA LEU A 299 -0.49 15.42 10.22
C LEU A 299 -0.75 16.92 10.41
N PRO A 300 0.30 17.75 10.35
CA PRO A 300 0.13 19.20 10.27
C PRO A 300 -0.80 19.61 9.13
N ILE A 301 -1.56 20.68 9.34
CA ILE A 301 -2.48 21.22 8.34
C ILE A 301 -1.69 21.72 7.12
N GLY A 302 -2.20 21.40 5.93
CA GLY A 302 -1.67 21.87 4.65
C GLY A 302 -0.96 20.78 3.85
N ARG A 303 -0.68 21.08 2.58
CA ARG A 303 -0.03 20.13 1.67
C ARG A 303 1.45 19.96 2.04
N ALA A 304 1.91 18.73 2.10
CA ALA A 304 3.31 18.41 2.41
C ALA A 304 3.66 16.96 2.09
N LEU A 305 4.97 16.70 1.97
CA LEU A 305 5.54 15.36 1.93
C LEU A 305 6.26 15.13 3.25
N TYR A 306 5.82 14.14 4.00
CA TYR A 306 6.40 13.74 5.28
C TYR A 306 7.22 12.47 5.09
N ALA A 307 8.36 12.36 5.77
CA ALA A 307 9.12 11.12 5.85
C ALA A 307 8.95 10.56 7.27
N LEU A 308 8.54 9.30 7.38
CA LEU A 308 8.46 8.61 8.66
C LEU A 308 9.81 7.98 8.96
N ASP A 309 10.43 8.42 10.05
CA ASP A 309 11.77 8.00 10.45
C ASP A 309 11.72 6.67 11.22
N SER A 310 12.21 5.60 10.59
CA SER A 310 12.29 4.25 11.14
C SER A 310 13.32 4.09 12.26
N THR A 311 14.24 5.05 12.41
CA THR A 311 15.31 5.00 13.42
C THR A 311 14.86 5.49 14.79
N GLN A 312 13.68 6.14 14.88
CA GLN A 312 13.18 6.71 16.12
C GLN A 312 12.49 5.69 17.02
N CYS A 313 12.71 5.82 18.33
CA CYS A 313 12.03 5.04 19.34
C CYS A 313 10.51 5.23 19.21
N GLY A 314 9.75 4.14 19.11
CA GLY A 314 8.30 4.19 18.94
C GLY A 314 7.81 4.25 17.49
N PHE A 315 8.69 4.12 16.48
CA PHE A 315 8.31 4.07 15.06
C PHE A 315 7.15 3.09 14.78
N SER A 316 7.22 1.88 15.33
CA SER A 316 6.16 0.88 15.18
C SER A 316 4.80 1.37 15.71
N GLY A 317 4.79 2.08 16.84
CA GLY A 317 3.59 2.67 17.43
C GLY A 317 3.04 3.84 16.59
N VAL A 318 3.91 4.74 16.12
CA VAL A 318 3.52 5.90 15.29
C VAL A 318 3.00 5.45 13.93
N SER A 319 3.72 4.54 13.26
CA SER A 319 3.33 3.95 11.99
C SER A 319 1.97 3.24 12.13
N SER A 320 1.81 2.41 13.16
CA SER A 320 0.54 1.74 13.44
C SER A 320 -0.59 2.75 13.69
N ALA A 321 -0.39 3.75 14.55
CA ALA A 321 -1.41 4.77 14.82
C ALA A 321 -1.86 5.51 13.54
N PHE A 322 -0.91 5.84 12.66
CA PHE A 322 -1.16 6.49 11.38
C PHE A 322 -1.98 5.62 10.43
N LEU A 323 -1.57 4.36 10.24
CA LEU A 323 -2.26 3.42 9.35
C LEU A 323 -3.69 3.08 9.82
N ASN A 324 -3.98 3.30 11.11
CA ASN A 324 -5.28 3.04 11.73
C ASN A 324 -6.20 4.26 11.92
N SER A 325 -5.77 5.49 11.58
CA SER A 325 -6.54 6.71 11.93
C SER A 325 -6.75 7.63 10.72
N PRO A 326 -7.93 7.74 10.07
CA PRO A 326 -9.15 6.95 10.32
C PRO A 326 -8.98 5.51 9.87
N HIS A 327 -9.67 4.56 10.48
CA HIS A 327 -9.40 3.16 10.19
C HIS A 327 -9.77 2.83 8.72
N PRO A 328 -8.98 2.03 7.98
CA PRO A 328 -9.31 1.68 6.60
C PRO A 328 -10.68 1.03 6.47
N LEU A 329 -11.03 0.18 7.43
CA LEU A 329 -12.36 -0.44 7.49
C LEU A 329 -13.49 0.60 7.59
N GLU A 330 -13.35 1.65 8.41
CA GLU A 330 -14.33 2.75 8.48
C GLU A 330 -14.45 3.49 7.16
N THR A 331 -13.33 3.63 6.45
CA THR A 331 -13.32 4.25 5.12
C THR A 331 -13.99 3.34 4.09
N LEU A 332 -13.81 2.02 4.20
CA LEU A 332 -14.50 1.04 3.35
C LEU A 332 -16.01 0.98 3.62
N SER A 333 -16.45 1.32 4.84
CA SER A 333 -17.86 1.36 5.22
C SER A 333 -18.63 2.51 4.56
N ASP A 334 -17.96 3.59 4.17
CA ASP A 334 -18.59 4.75 3.54
C ASP A 334 -18.81 4.49 2.04
N PRO A 335 -20.08 4.36 1.57
CA PRO A 335 -20.34 4.14 0.14
C PRO A 335 -19.84 5.29 -0.75
N LYS A 336 -19.64 6.49 -0.19
CA LYS A 336 -19.08 7.64 -0.91
C LYS A 336 -17.56 7.62 -1.03
N ALA A 337 -16.87 6.67 -0.38
CA ALA A 337 -15.43 6.48 -0.51
C ALA A 337 -15.04 5.85 -1.87
N TYR A 338 -16.02 5.37 -2.63
CA TYR A 338 -15.83 4.71 -3.92
C TYR A 338 -16.48 5.51 -5.07
N GLY A 339 -15.85 5.49 -6.24
CA GLY A 339 -16.41 5.92 -7.51
C GLY A 339 -17.29 4.84 -8.15
N SER A 340 -17.68 5.06 -9.41
CA SER A 340 -18.36 4.03 -10.21
C SER A 340 -17.54 2.74 -10.22
N ASP A 341 -18.21 1.59 -10.15
CA ASP A 341 -17.61 0.24 -10.12
C ASP A 341 -16.69 -0.04 -8.92
N GLY A 342 -16.85 0.68 -7.80
CA GLY A 342 -16.06 0.44 -6.58
C GLY A 342 -14.64 1.01 -6.65
N THR A 343 -14.35 1.89 -7.60
CA THR A 343 -13.03 2.50 -7.78
C THR A 343 -12.66 3.39 -6.58
N ILE A 344 -11.52 3.12 -5.92
CA ILE A 344 -11.04 3.94 -4.80
C ILE A 344 -10.36 5.19 -5.39
N LEU A 345 -11.14 6.09 -6.00
CA LEU A 345 -10.56 7.13 -6.85
C LEU A 345 -9.88 8.25 -6.07
N ARG A 346 -10.42 8.68 -4.93
CA ARG A 346 -9.95 9.95 -4.34
C ARG A 346 -8.51 9.85 -3.83
N ASP A 347 -8.24 8.87 -2.98
CA ASP A 347 -6.96 8.77 -2.25
C ASP A 347 -6.05 7.63 -2.75
N HIS A 348 -6.41 6.96 -3.85
CA HIS A 348 -5.59 5.90 -4.47
C HIS A 348 -5.37 6.08 -5.98
N ASP A 349 -6.08 6.99 -6.67
CA ASP A 349 -5.84 7.20 -8.10
C ASP A 349 -4.43 7.76 -8.38
N SER A 350 -3.73 7.16 -9.36
CA SER A 350 -2.35 7.52 -9.71
C SER A 350 -2.20 8.99 -10.17
N SER A 351 -3.22 9.57 -10.80
CA SER A 351 -3.22 10.99 -11.18
C SER A 351 -3.25 11.90 -9.96
N ASN A 352 -3.86 11.48 -8.85
CA ASN A 352 -3.92 12.26 -7.63
C ASN A 352 -2.57 12.28 -6.89
N TYR A 353 -1.82 11.17 -6.92
CA TYR A 353 -0.41 11.16 -6.52
C TYR A 353 0.41 12.20 -7.30
N LEU A 354 0.28 12.18 -8.63
CA LEU A 354 0.99 13.12 -9.51
C LEU A 354 0.60 14.58 -9.25
N LYS A 355 -0.70 14.86 -9.12
CA LYS A 355 -1.21 16.22 -8.81
C LYS A 355 -0.66 16.72 -7.47
N ALA A 356 -0.72 15.90 -6.43
CA ALA A 356 -0.26 16.26 -5.10
C ALA A 356 1.26 16.52 -5.05
N LEU A 357 2.07 15.63 -5.66
CA LEU A 357 3.51 15.82 -5.78
C LEU A 357 3.86 17.09 -6.56
N ASN A 358 3.22 17.31 -7.71
CA ASN A 358 3.45 18.51 -8.51
C ASN A 358 3.06 19.80 -7.77
N SER A 359 1.98 19.76 -6.97
CA SER A 359 1.55 20.89 -6.14
C SER A 359 2.64 21.27 -5.13
N ILE A 360 3.20 20.27 -4.43
CA ILE A 360 4.28 20.46 -3.44
C ILE A 360 5.56 20.94 -4.11
N LEU A 361 5.97 20.32 -5.22
CA LEU A 361 7.17 20.72 -5.97
C LEU A 361 7.06 22.19 -6.43
N ARG A 362 5.91 22.58 -7.00
CA ARG A 362 5.67 23.98 -7.41
C ARG A 362 5.73 24.95 -6.22
N GLN A 363 5.19 24.56 -5.07
CA GLN A 363 5.28 25.37 -3.85
C GLN A 363 6.73 25.53 -3.41
N HIS A 364 7.49 24.43 -3.36
CA HIS A 364 8.90 24.45 -2.98
C HIS A 364 9.74 25.31 -3.93
N THR A 365 9.58 25.14 -5.25
CA THR A 365 10.27 25.98 -6.25
C THR A 365 9.93 27.46 -6.07
N ARG A 366 8.66 27.82 -5.84
CA ARG A 366 8.26 29.22 -5.58
C ARG A 366 8.88 29.77 -4.31
N MET A 367 8.98 28.98 -3.24
CA MET A 367 9.63 29.38 -1.99
C MET A 367 11.13 29.62 -2.19
N VAL A 368 11.81 28.70 -2.88
CA VAL A 368 13.25 28.83 -3.19
C VAL A 368 13.51 30.09 -4.04
N VAL A 369 12.73 30.31 -5.09
CA VAL A 369 12.86 31.51 -5.95
C VAL A 369 12.59 32.79 -5.15
N ARG A 370 11.59 32.81 -4.28
CA ARG A 370 11.31 33.97 -3.41
C ARG A 370 12.44 34.24 -2.42
N LYS A 371 13.02 33.18 -1.83
CA LYS A 371 14.17 33.30 -0.91
C LYS A 371 15.40 33.83 -1.63
N ALA A 372 15.72 33.29 -2.82
CA ALA A 372 16.82 33.75 -3.66
C ALA A 372 16.63 35.23 -4.08
N ARG A 373 15.41 35.62 -4.47
CA ARG A 373 15.09 37.04 -4.75
C ARG A 373 15.29 37.92 -3.53
N LYS A 374 14.73 37.56 -2.37
CA LYS A 374 14.92 38.33 -1.12
C LYS A 374 16.39 38.47 -0.74
N GLN A 375 17.19 37.41 -0.85
CA GLN A 375 18.62 37.46 -0.60
C GLN A 375 19.35 38.38 -1.59
N SER A 376 19.00 38.29 -2.88
CA SER A 376 19.52 39.21 -3.90
C SER A 376 19.12 40.67 -3.61
N THR A 377 17.89 40.93 -3.18
CA THR A 377 17.41 42.28 -2.83
C THR A 377 18.05 42.83 -1.54
N VAL A 378 18.46 41.97 -0.59
CA VAL A 378 19.19 42.39 0.62
C VAL A 378 20.68 42.65 0.33
N LEU A 379 21.26 41.96 -0.65
CA LEU A 379 22.64 42.18 -1.09
C LEU A 379 22.77 43.36 -2.06
N TRP A 380 21.69 43.74 -2.76
CA TRP A 380 21.70 44.84 -3.73
C TRP A 380 22.09 46.20 -3.13
N PRO A 381 21.60 46.62 -1.95
CA PRO A 381 22.03 47.86 -1.29
C PRO A 381 23.48 47.83 -0.78
N LEU A 382 24.02 46.64 -0.46
CA LEU A 382 25.40 46.49 0.04
C LEU A 382 26.45 46.56 -1.08
N LEU A 383 26.05 46.28 -2.32
CA LEU A 383 26.92 46.38 -3.49
C LEU A 383 26.90 47.77 -4.13
N ILE A 384 25.96 48.63 -3.73
CA ILE A 384 25.77 49.99 -4.27
C ILE A 384 26.10 51.07 -3.21
N SER A 385 26.55 50.71 -2.00
CA SER A 385 26.98 51.74 -1.04
C SER A 385 28.22 52.47 -1.58
N PRO A 386 28.16 53.79 -1.83
CA PRO A 386 29.31 54.53 -2.33
C PRO A 386 30.45 54.42 -1.32
N SER A 387 31.64 54.15 -1.85
CA SER A 387 32.91 54.20 -1.11
C SER A 387 33.02 55.53 -0.36
N PRO A 388 33.42 55.56 0.93
CA PRO A 388 33.51 56.80 1.70
C PRO A 388 34.62 57.78 1.25
N ASN A 389 35.31 57.51 0.13
CA ASN A 389 36.48 58.28 -0.31
C ASN A 389 36.27 59.01 -1.64
N SER A 390 35.17 59.73 -1.82
CA SER A 390 35.04 60.70 -2.93
C SER A 390 34.30 61.96 -2.48
N LEU A 391 34.96 62.77 -1.66
CA LEU A 391 34.63 64.18 -1.48
C LEU A 391 35.94 64.98 -1.56
N ASN A 392 36.00 65.78 -2.63
CA ASN A 392 36.71 67.07 -2.76
C ASN A 392 38.19 67.04 -3.21
N HIS A 393 38.35 67.05 -4.53
CA HIS A 393 39.37 67.73 -5.34
C HIS A 393 38.68 67.92 -6.70
N GLU A 394 38.54 69.06 -7.37
CA GLU A 394 39.05 70.42 -7.30
C GLU A 394 38.01 71.29 -8.04
N ASP A 395 37.84 72.55 -7.63
CA ASP A 395 37.46 73.61 -8.56
C ASP A 395 37.71 74.95 -7.87
N GLU A 396 38.87 75.55 -8.12
CA GLU A 396 39.05 76.99 -8.03
C GLU A 396 40.20 77.41 -8.96
N SER A 397 39.84 77.65 -10.22
CA SER A 397 40.56 78.58 -11.08
C SER A 397 39.55 79.38 -11.88
N ASN A 398 39.23 80.58 -11.40
CA ASN A 398 38.94 81.76 -12.22
C ASN A 398 38.77 83.02 -11.33
N ILE A 399 39.72 83.94 -11.54
CA ILE A 399 39.79 85.38 -11.20
C ILE A 399 40.23 85.74 -9.78
#